data_AF-A0A0K1SA51-F1
#
_entry.id   AF-A0A0K1SA51-F1
#
_cell.length_a   1.000
_cell.length_b   1.000
_cell.length_c   1.000
_cell.angle_alpha   90.00
_cell.angle_beta   90.00
_cell.angle_gamma   90.00
#
_symmetry.space_group_name_H-M   'P 1'
#
loop_
_entity.id
_entity.type
_entity.pdbx_description
1 polymer ?
#
loop_
_entity_poly.entity_id
_entity_poly.type
_entity_poly.pdbx_seq_one_letter_code
_entity_poly.pdbx_strand_id
1 'polypeptide(L)' 'MHYRQKYVIDFPLTHQNKTAIIHSVWIIRNDENFPRLVTCYAAGFN' A
#
# COMPACT_ATOMS: atom_id res chain seq x y z
N MET A 1 -15.27 15.31 12.82
CA MET A 1 -14.19 14.29 12.90
C MET A 1 -14.40 13.29 11.76
N HIS A 2 -13.89 13.55 10.55
CA HIS A 2 -14.11 12.64 9.42
C HIS A 2 -12.97 11.61 9.39
N TYR A 3 -13.32 10.35 9.65
CA TYR A 3 -12.38 9.24 9.69
C TYR A 3 -11.86 8.98 8.26
N ARG A 4 -10.66 9.48 7.99
CA ARG A 4 -9.86 9.17 6.80
C ARG A 4 -9.61 7.67 6.78
N GLN A 5 -10.35 6.93 5.96
CA GLN A 5 -10.19 5.49 5.81
C GLN A 5 -8.80 5.21 5.22
N LYS A 6 -7.98 4.46 5.96
CA LYS A 6 -6.67 3.99 5.52
C LYS A 6 -6.80 2.54 5.13
N TYR A 7 -6.22 2.19 3.99
CA TYR A 7 -6.17 0.82 3.50
C TYR A 7 -4.72 0.38 3.48
N VAL A 8 -4.47 -0.79 4.03
CA VAL A 8 -3.15 -1.42 4.03
C VAL A 8 -3.26 -2.66 3.16
N ILE A 9 -2.37 -2.76 2.18
CA ILE A 9 -2.33 -3.88 1.25
C ILE A 9 -0.89 -4.39 1.23
N ASP A 10 -0.75 -5.66 1.60
CA ASP A 10 0.49 -6.41 1.46
C ASP A 10 0.40 -7.27 0.19
N PHE A 11 1.39 -7.16 -0.68
CA PHE A 11 1.45 -7.98 -1.89
C PHE A 11 2.89 -8.39 -2.21
N PRO A 12 3.11 -9.60 -2.75
CA PRO A 12 4.42 -10.01 -3.21
C PRO A 12 4.78 -9.25 -4.49
N LEU A 13 5.98 -8.68 -4.53
CA LEU A 13 6.57 -8.09 -5.72
C LEU A 13 7.83 -8.89 -6.09
N THR A 14 7.81 -9.48 -7.28
CA THR A 14 8.96 -10.19 -7.83
C THR A 14 9.77 -9.27 -8.74
N HIS A 15 11.05 -9.09 -8.43
CA HIS A 15 11.99 -8.34 -9.23
C HIS A 15 13.33 -9.08 -9.32
N GLN A 16 13.82 -9.32 -10.54
CA GLN A 16 15.09 -10.03 -10.79
C GLN A 16 15.22 -11.34 -10.00
N ASN A 17 14.18 -12.19 -10.05
CA ASN A 17 14.13 -13.49 -9.37
C ASN A 17 14.14 -13.43 -7.83
N LYS A 18 13.94 -12.24 -7.24
CA LYS A 18 13.76 -12.03 -5.80
C LYS A 18 12.34 -11.57 -5.55
N THR A 19 11.69 -12.18 -4.56
CA THR A 19 10.34 -11.79 -4.14
C THR A 19 10.43 -11.08 -2.80
N ALA A 20 9.86 -9.88 -2.71
CA ALA A 20 9.71 -9.15 -1.46
C ALA A 20 8.23 -8.89 -1.18
N ILE A 21 7.84 -8.90 0.09
CA ILE A 21 6.51 -8.44 0.48
C ILE A 21 6.54 -6.91 0.53
N ILE A 22 5.69 -6.29 -0.27
CA ILE A 22 5.51 -4.83 -0.28
C ILE A 22 4.33 -4.49 0.61
N HIS A 23 4.59 -3.69 1.63
CA HIS A 23 3.58 -3.10 2.47
C HIS A 23 3.22 -1.72 1.91
N SER A 24 1.98 -1.56 1.49
CA SER A 24 1.50 -0.33 0.87
C SER A 24 0.32 0.26 1.65
N VAL A 25 0.40 1.54 1.94
CA VAL A 25 -0.63 2.29 2.67
C VAL A 25 -1.29 3.29 1.74
N TRP A 26 -2.61 3.21 1.67
CA TRP A 26 -3.44 4.01 0.78
C TRP A 26 -4.48 4.78 1.59
N ILE A 27 -4.88 5.94 1.06
CA ILE A 27 -6.01 6.72 1.58
C ILE A 27 -7.02 6.94 0.46
N ILE A 28 -8.30 6.86 0.80
CA ILE A 28 -9.37 7.36 -0.06
C ILE A 28 -9.84 8.67 0.54
N ARG A 29 -9.81 9.74 -0.27
CA ARG A 29 -10.35 11.04 0.15
C ARG A 29 -11.83 11.09 -0.22
N ASN A 30 -12.62 11.84 0.54
CA ASN A 30 -14.07 11.91 0.32
C ASN A 30 -14.45 12.50 -1.04
N ASP A 31 -13.57 13.32 -1.64
CA ASP A 31 -13.76 13.96 -2.94
C ASP A 31 -13.18 13.14 -4.11
N GLU A 32 -12.55 11.99 -3.82
CA GLU A 32 -11.88 11.16 -4.81
C GLU A 32 -12.45 9.75 -4.79
N ASN A 33 -12.87 9.25 -5.95
CA ASN A 33 -13.33 7.87 -6.08
C ASN A 33 -12.18 6.88 -6.35
N PHE A 34 -10.94 7.27 -6.07
CA PHE A 34 -9.76 6.43 -6.27
C PHE A 34 -8.82 6.54 -5.07
N PRO A 35 -8.15 5.45 -4.69
CA PRO A 35 -7.18 5.47 -3.61
C PRO A 35 -5.88 6.16 -4.03
N ARG A 36 -5.30 6.93 -3.11
CA ARG A 36 -3.97 7.52 -3.25
C ARG A 36 -2.97 6.78 -2.38
N LEU A 37 -1.86 6.37 -2.99
CA LEU A 37 -0.72 5.80 -2.27
C LEU A 37 -0.11 6.89 -1.37
N VAL A 38 0.05 6.57 -0.09
CA VAL A 38 0.72 7.43 0.90
C VAL A 38 2.16 7.01 1.10
N THR A 39 2.39 5.71 1.31
CA THR A 39 3.72 5.14 1.48
C THR A 39 3.73 3.69 1.02
N CYS A 40 4.87 3.25 0.52
CA CYS A 40 5.15 1.85 0.27
C CYS A 40 6.58 1.54 0.69
N TYR A 41 6.77 0.41 1.37
CA TYR A 41 8.09 -0.08 1.74
C TYR A 41 8.13 -1.61 1.64
N ALA A 42 9.32 -2.15 1.44
CA ALA A 42 9.53 -3.59 1.52
C ALA A 42 9.46 -4.00 3.01
N ALA A 43 8.46 -4.79 3.39
CA ALA A 43 8.30 -5.29 4.75
C ALA A 43 9.34 -6.37 5.09
N GLY A 44 9.87 -7.05 4.08
CA GLY A 44 10.91 -8.06 4.23
C GLY A 44 11.03 -8.95 3.00
N PHE A 45 12.13 -9.70 2.95
CA PHE A 45 12.32 -10.82 2.02
C PHE A 45 11.82 -12.09 2.70
N ASN A 46 11.07 -12.92 1.98
CA ASN A 46 10.75 -14.29 2.41
C ASN A 46 11.74 -15.26 1.78
#